data_AF-A0A1L7U1P4-F1
#
_entry.id   AF-A0A1L7U1P4-F1
#
_cell.length_a   1.000
_cell.length_b   1.000
_cell.length_c   1.000
_cell.angle_alpha   90.00
_cell.angle_beta   90.00
_cell.angle_gamma   90.00
#
_symmetry.space_group_name_H-M   'P 1'
#
loop_
_entity.id
_entity.type
_entity.pdbx_description
1 polymer ?
#
loop_
_entity_poly.entity_id
_entity_poly.type
_entity_poly.pdbx_seq_one_letter_code
_entity_poly.pdbx_strand_id
1 'polypeptide(L)'
;MDQVLRTLYSSDPGATKFSMSEAKEIAILADKYGMVERLQVFASFWLLNAAKTDNVDVITENEWNTLVVAYILKVDWAFFDVTKNMRPKTTSVIEFINHFHDKHTGLRLGMAIEELRNTHLKLQDKHNYWSDWGLCLFCFSHATESFTQQCAGCSYPDRHDPWSRLK
;
A
#
# COMPACT_ATOMS: atom_id res chain seq x y z
N MET A 1 -17.34 17.42 -1.24
CA MET A 1 -18.22 16.41 -0.63
C MET A 1 -19.29 15.88 -1.58
N ASP A 2 -20.04 16.72 -2.30
CA ASP A 2 -21.12 16.26 -3.20
C ASP A 2 -20.64 15.21 -4.23
N GLN A 3 -19.48 15.43 -4.86
CA GLN A 3 -18.90 14.52 -5.85
C GLN A 3 -18.43 13.17 -5.25
N VAL A 4 -17.98 13.17 -3.99
CA VAL A 4 -17.61 11.94 -3.25
C VAL A 4 -18.85 11.12 -2.93
N LEU A 5 -19.93 11.77 -2.47
CA LEU A 5 -21.22 11.12 -2.23
C LEU A 5 -21.81 10.60 -3.53
N ARG A 6 -21.76 11.38 -4.62
CA ARG A 6 -22.17 10.89 -5.94
C ARG A 6 -21.36 9.66 -6.35
N THR A 7 -20.07 9.58 -6.09
CA THR A 7 -19.31 8.35 -6.42
C THR A 7 -19.72 7.15 -5.56
N LEU A 8 -19.99 7.37 -4.27
CA LEU A 8 -20.40 6.30 -3.36
C LEU A 8 -21.83 5.78 -3.61
N TYR A 9 -22.71 6.63 -4.16
CA TYR A 9 -24.14 6.37 -4.29
C TYR A 9 -24.66 6.37 -5.74
N SER A 10 -23.87 6.81 -6.71
CA SER A 10 -24.21 6.86 -8.13
C SER A 10 -23.03 6.38 -8.99
N SER A 11 -23.33 5.61 -10.05
CA SER A 11 -22.33 5.10 -10.98
C SER A 11 -21.88 6.19 -11.96
N ASP A 12 -21.25 7.25 -11.46
CA ASP A 12 -20.70 8.34 -12.28
C ASP A 12 -19.43 7.86 -13.02
N PRO A 13 -19.42 7.78 -14.36
CA PRO A 13 -18.23 7.40 -15.12
C PRO A 13 -17.03 8.33 -14.89
N GLY A 14 -17.29 9.58 -14.51
CA GLY A 14 -16.27 10.56 -14.14
C GLY A 14 -15.47 10.16 -12.91
N ALA A 15 -16.00 9.28 -12.06
CA ALA A 15 -15.33 8.80 -10.85
C ALA A 15 -14.01 8.06 -11.13
N THR A 16 -13.80 7.55 -12.34
CA THR A 16 -12.54 6.90 -12.74
C THR A 16 -11.35 7.87 -12.86
N LYS A 17 -11.61 9.19 -12.92
CA LYS A 17 -10.61 10.22 -13.20
C LYS A 17 -10.09 10.96 -11.97
N PHE A 18 -10.44 10.52 -10.77
CA PHE A 18 -9.96 11.17 -9.55
C PHE A 18 -8.45 11.06 -9.42
N SER A 19 -7.86 12.14 -8.91
CA SER A 19 -6.48 12.13 -8.43
C SER A 19 -6.34 11.19 -7.23
N MET A 20 -5.12 10.76 -6.93
CA MET A 20 -4.90 9.89 -5.76
C MET A 20 -5.20 10.57 -4.43
N SER A 21 -5.08 11.90 -4.35
CA SER A 21 -5.50 12.66 -3.16
C SER A 21 -7.01 12.54 -2.97
N GLU A 22 -7.80 12.74 -4.02
CA GLU A 22 -9.27 12.57 -3.97
C GLU A 22 -9.66 11.12 -3.71
N ALA A 23 -9.02 10.15 -4.37
CA ALA A 23 -9.25 8.73 -4.16
C ALA A 23 -8.97 8.31 -2.71
N LYS A 24 -7.93 8.87 -2.09
CA LYS A 24 -7.64 8.67 -0.66
C LYS A 24 -8.78 9.16 0.22
N GLU A 25 -9.25 10.39 0.03
CA GLU A 25 -10.36 10.94 0.82
C GLU A 25 -11.65 10.13 0.64
N ILE A 26 -11.92 9.67 -0.59
CA ILE A 26 -13.06 8.79 -0.89
C ILE A 26 -12.90 7.44 -0.19
N ALA A 27 -11.72 6.82 -0.22
CA ALA A 27 -11.44 5.55 0.43
C ALA A 27 -11.62 5.64 1.95
N ILE A 28 -11.09 6.71 2.58
CA ILE A 28 -11.25 6.97 4.02
C ILE A 28 -12.72 7.08 4.41
N LEU A 29 -13.50 7.84 3.63
CA LEU A 29 -14.93 7.98 3.88
C LEU A 29 -15.65 6.64 3.70
N ALA A 30 -15.31 5.87 2.67
CA ALA A 30 -15.89 4.55 2.46
C ALA A 30 -15.59 3.59 3.60
N ASP A 31 -14.36 3.58 4.12
CA ASP A 31 -13.99 2.76 5.28
C ASP A 31 -14.81 3.14 6.51
N LYS A 32 -14.88 4.44 6.81
CA LYS A 32 -15.67 4.97 7.94
C LYS A 32 -17.15 4.58 7.88
N TYR A 33 -17.73 4.48 6.68
CA TYR A 33 -19.15 4.13 6.48
C TYR A 33 -19.39 2.68 6.07
N GLY A 34 -18.36 1.81 6.08
CA GLY A 34 -18.50 0.40 5.71
C GLY A 34 -18.87 0.17 4.23
N MET A 35 -18.41 1.04 3.33
CA MET A 35 -18.72 1.04 1.89
C MET A 35 -17.54 0.68 0.99
N VAL A 36 -16.43 0.19 1.56
CA VAL A 36 -15.20 -0.15 0.83
C VAL A 36 -15.45 -1.06 -0.37
N GLU A 37 -16.30 -2.08 -0.22
CA GLU A 37 -16.58 -3.06 -1.27
C GLU A 37 -17.17 -2.42 -2.54
N ARG A 38 -17.93 -1.33 -2.39
CA ARG A 38 -18.53 -0.61 -3.52
C ARG A 38 -17.50 0.10 -4.39
N LEU A 39 -16.33 0.38 -3.83
CA LEU A 39 -15.27 1.12 -4.51
C LEU A 39 -14.26 0.21 -5.21
N GLN A 40 -14.30 -1.10 -5.00
CA GLN A 40 -13.33 -2.03 -5.61
C GLN A 40 -13.27 -1.91 -7.13
N VAL A 41 -14.41 -1.65 -7.79
CA VAL A 41 -14.46 -1.48 -9.25
C VAL A 41 -13.68 -0.25 -9.72
N PHE A 42 -13.68 0.83 -8.93
CA PHE A 42 -12.97 2.07 -9.24
C PHE A 42 -11.51 2.03 -8.81
N ALA A 43 -11.22 1.31 -7.72
CA ALA A 43 -9.89 1.20 -7.14
C ALA A 43 -8.84 0.79 -8.18
N SER A 44 -9.18 -0.17 -9.04
CA SER A 44 -8.28 -0.63 -10.11
C SER A 44 -7.94 0.47 -11.11
N PHE A 45 -8.90 1.35 -11.46
CA PHE A 45 -8.66 2.47 -12.38
C PHE A 45 -7.73 3.53 -11.76
N TRP A 46 -7.95 3.87 -10.49
CA TRP A 46 -7.10 4.83 -9.79
C TRP A 46 -5.68 4.30 -9.63
N LEU A 47 -5.54 3.03 -9.26
CA LEU A 47 -4.26 2.43 -8.90
C LEU A 47 -3.40 2.00 -10.11
N LEU A 48 -3.99 1.76 -11.28
CA LEU A 48 -3.28 1.21 -12.46
C LEU A 48 -2.03 2.01 -12.87
N ASN A 49 -2.12 3.34 -12.81
CA ASN A 49 -1.00 4.21 -13.15
C ASN A 49 -0.27 4.72 -11.91
N ALA A 50 -0.97 4.86 -10.78
CA ALA A 50 -0.39 5.40 -9.56
C ALA A 50 0.57 4.42 -8.85
N ALA A 51 0.39 3.10 -9.07
CA ALA A 51 1.28 2.08 -8.53
C ALA A 51 2.56 1.87 -9.37
N LYS A 52 2.70 2.54 -10.52
CA LYS A 52 3.89 2.43 -11.36
C LYS A 52 5.06 3.19 -10.74
N THR A 53 6.25 2.65 -10.97
CA THR A 53 7.50 3.24 -10.49
C THR A 53 7.81 4.51 -11.27
N ASP A 54 7.90 5.63 -10.58
CA ASP A 54 8.64 6.77 -11.09
C ASP A 54 10.12 6.57 -10.71
N ASN A 55 11.06 6.82 -11.63
CA ASN A 55 12.52 6.71 -11.43
C ASN A 55 13.07 7.80 -10.48
N VAL A 56 12.36 8.04 -9.39
CA VAL A 56 12.59 9.11 -8.43
C VAL A 56 12.94 8.45 -7.10
N ASP A 57 14.10 8.82 -6.55
CA ASP A 57 14.63 8.23 -5.31
C ASP A 57 13.89 8.67 -4.03
N VAL A 58 12.87 9.53 -4.17
CA VAL A 58 12.07 10.04 -3.06
C VAL A 58 10.64 9.49 -3.05
N ILE A 59 10.10 9.27 -1.85
CA ILE A 59 8.67 8.98 -1.67
C ILE A 59 7.90 10.27 -1.91
N THR A 60 6.96 10.24 -2.84
CA THR A 60 6.05 11.35 -3.10
C THR A 60 4.75 11.24 -2.30
N GLU A 61 4.04 12.36 -2.13
CA GLU A 61 2.69 12.32 -1.54
C GLU A 61 1.74 11.43 -2.35
N ASN A 62 1.90 11.42 -3.68
CA ASN A 62 1.11 10.55 -4.56
C ASN A 62 1.33 9.07 -4.25
N GLU A 63 2.58 8.64 -4.06
CA GLU A 63 2.90 7.26 -3.68
C GLU A 63 2.37 6.91 -2.29
N TRP A 64 2.51 7.81 -1.31
CA TRP A 64 1.92 7.61 0.02
C TRP A 64 0.40 7.45 -0.05
N ASN A 65 -0.28 8.33 -0.81
CA ASN A 65 -1.72 8.26 -1.01
C ASN A 65 -2.12 6.95 -1.72
N THR A 66 -1.29 6.47 -2.65
CA THR A 66 -1.47 5.18 -3.35
C THR A 66 -1.37 4.00 -2.40
N LEU A 67 -0.37 3.99 -1.51
CA LEU A 67 -0.23 2.97 -0.46
C LEU A 67 -1.48 2.92 0.43
N VAL A 68 -1.94 4.09 0.89
CA VAL A 68 -3.13 4.20 1.76
C VAL A 68 -4.38 3.70 1.04
N VAL A 69 -4.61 4.12 -0.21
CA VAL A 69 -5.76 3.69 -1.00
C VAL A 69 -5.73 2.19 -1.26
N ALA A 70 -4.59 1.63 -1.65
CA ALA A 70 -4.44 0.20 -1.89
C ALA A 70 -4.71 -0.61 -0.61
N TYR A 71 -4.27 -0.12 0.55
CA TYR A 71 -4.57 -0.72 1.85
C TYR A 71 -6.06 -0.67 2.18
N ILE A 72 -6.67 0.52 2.19
CA ILE A 72 -8.06 0.70 2.60
C ILE A 72 -9.01 -0.07 1.67
N LEU A 73 -8.77 0.02 0.35
CA LEU A 73 -9.62 -0.65 -0.65
C LEU A 73 -9.28 -2.14 -0.84
N LYS A 74 -8.34 -2.66 -0.06
CA LYS A 74 -7.90 -4.06 -0.06
C LYS A 74 -7.45 -4.55 -1.44
N VAL A 75 -6.69 -3.74 -2.16
CA VAL A 75 -6.18 -4.06 -3.50
C VAL A 75 -4.78 -4.67 -3.40
N ASP A 76 -4.74 -6.00 -3.30
CA ASP A 76 -3.52 -6.77 -3.05
C ASP A 76 -2.35 -6.48 -4.00
N TRP A 77 -2.61 -6.42 -5.31
CA TRP A 77 -1.54 -6.24 -6.31
C TRP A 77 -0.92 -4.84 -6.21
N ALA A 78 -1.75 -3.81 -6.06
CA ALA A 78 -1.31 -2.42 -5.98
C ALA A 78 -0.54 -2.16 -4.67
N PHE A 79 -0.97 -2.76 -3.56
CA PHE A 79 -0.28 -2.68 -2.29
C PHE A 79 1.13 -3.31 -2.38
N PHE A 80 1.24 -4.45 -3.03
CA PHE A 80 2.53 -5.09 -3.28
C PHE A 80 3.44 -4.21 -4.15
N ASP A 81 2.94 -3.71 -5.28
CA ASP A 81 3.75 -2.92 -6.22
C ASP A 81 4.22 -1.58 -5.63
N VAL A 82 3.35 -0.87 -4.91
CA VAL A 82 3.73 0.42 -4.31
C VAL A 82 4.75 0.24 -3.18
N THR A 83 4.59 -0.78 -2.33
CA THR A 83 5.55 -1.05 -1.24
C THR A 83 6.90 -1.51 -1.79
N LYS A 84 6.89 -2.30 -2.87
CA LYS A 84 8.08 -2.67 -3.65
C LYS A 84 8.80 -1.44 -4.20
N ASN A 85 8.06 -0.44 -4.71
CA ASN A 85 8.65 0.81 -5.22
C ASN A 85 9.18 1.72 -4.11
N MET A 86 8.59 1.70 -2.92
CA MET A 86 9.05 2.48 -1.76
C MET A 86 10.28 1.88 -1.07
N ARG A 87 10.49 0.57 -1.22
CA ARG A 87 11.60 -0.18 -0.61
C ARG A 87 12.99 0.38 -0.90
N PRO A 88 13.39 0.71 -2.15
CA PRO A 88 14.73 1.24 -2.40
C PRO A 88 14.91 2.70 -1.96
N LYS A 89 13.83 3.41 -1.62
CA LYS A 89 13.85 4.86 -1.34
C LYS A 89 14.30 5.13 0.10
N THR A 90 14.99 6.26 0.31
CA THR A 90 15.53 6.65 1.64
C THR A 90 14.68 7.71 2.36
N THR A 91 13.64 8.24 1.70
CA THR A 91 12.76 9.26 2.31
C THR A 91 12.06 8.73 3.55
N SER A 92 12.17 9.48 4.65
CA SER A 92 11.43 9.21 5.88
C SER A 92 9.93 9.34 5.67
N VAL A 93 9.16 8.39 6.20
CA VAL A 93 7.69 8.38 6.11
C VAL A 93 7.01 9.22 7.20
N ILE A 94 7.76 9.78 8.15
CA ILE A 94 7.23 10.45 9.35
C ILE A 94 6.32 11.63 9.00
N GLU A 95 6.72 12.45 8.01
CA GLU A 95 5.92 13.61 7.61
C GLU A 95 4.54 13.19 7.09
N PHE A 96 4.48 12.13 6.27
CA PHE A 96 3.21 11.62 5.76
C PHE A 96 2.31 11.08 6.88
N ILE A 97 2.89 10.38 7.86
CA ILE A 97 2.17 9.86 9.03
C ILE A 97 1.61 11.02 9.88
N ASN A 98 2.39 12.10 10.05
CA ASN A 98 1.97 13.28 10.79
C ASN A 98 0.82 14.05 10.12
N HIS A 99 0.65 13.92 8.81
CA HIS A 99 -0.49 14.50 8.09
C HIS A 99 -1.66 13.52 7.90
N PHE A 100 -1.47 12.22 8.15
CA PHE A 100 -2.53 11.23 8.03
C PHE A 100 -3.49 11.25 9.22
N HIS A 101 -4.80 11.14 8.97
CA HIS A 101 -5.84 11.28 10.00
C HIS A 101 -5.84 10.13 11.01
N ASP A 102 -5.59 8.89 10.58
CA ASP A 102 -5.46 7.72 11.46
C ASP A 102 -3.97 7.45 11.76
N LYS A 103 -3.51 7.95 12.92
CA LYS A 103 -2.11 7.79 13.35
C LYS A 103 -1.72 6.34 13.54
N HIS A 104 -2.61 5.48 14.02
CA HIS A 104 -2.28 4.09 14.29
C HIS A 104 -2.03 3.34 12.97
N THR A 105 -2.93 3.50 12.00
CA THR A 105 -2.75 2.92 10.66
C THR A 105 -1.54 3.50 9.95
N GLY A 106 -1.35 4.82 10.01
CA GLY A 106 -0.18 5.48 9.41
C GLY A 106 1.14 4.96 9.99
N LEU A 107 1.24 4.83 11.32
CA LEU A 107 2.41 4.27 11.99
C LEU A 107 2.63 2.81 11.59
N ARG A 108 1.57 1.99 11.53
CA ARG A 108 1.68 0.58 11.13
C ARG A 108 2.21 0.44 9.70
N LEU A 109 1.69 1.21 8.76
CA LEU A 109 2.19 1.25 7.37
C LEU A 109 3.65 1.71 7.34
N GLY A 110 3.98 2.78 8.06
CA GLY A 110 5.34 3.30 8.12
C GLY A 110 6.36 2.30 8.66
N MET A 111 6.04 1.64 9.78
CA MET A 111 6.89 0.59 10.36
C MET A 111 7.08 -0.58 9.39
N ALA A 112 6.05 -0.96 8.65
CA ALA A 112 6.16 -2.03 7.65
C ALA A 112 7.09 -1.65 6.48
N ILE A 113 7.04 -0.40 6.01
CA ILE A 113 7.98 0.11 5.00
C ILE A 113 9.42 0.10 5.53
N GLU A 114 9.64 0.54 6.77
CA GLU A 114 10.97 0.54 7.38
C GLU A 114 11.50 -0.89 7.63
N GLU A 115 10.65 -1.83 8.04
CA GLU A 115 11.03 -3.24 8.16
C GLU A 115 11.40 -3.83 6.79
N LEU A 116 10.62 -3.52 5.74
CA LEU A 116 10.89 -3.94 4.37
C LEU A 116 12.25 -3.39 3.87
N ARG A 117 12.52 -2.11 4.09
CA ARG A 117 13.80 -1.45 3.76
C ARG A 117 14.98 -2.14 4.45
N ASN A 118 14.88 -2.36 5.76
CA ASN A 118 15.93 -3.01 6.54
C ASN A 118 16.15 -4.46 6.11
N THR A 119 15.09 -5.17 5.76
CA THR A 119 15.20 -6.56 5.28
C THR A 119 15.84 -6.60 3.89
N HIS A 120 15.49 -5.66 3.01
CA HIS A 120 16.10 -5.52 1.69
C HIS A 120 17.62 -5.32 1.78
N LEU A 121 18.08 -4.38 2.63
CA LEU A 121 19.50 -4.12 2.85
C LEU A 121 20.25 -5.38 3.31
N LYS A 122 19.70 -6.09 4.31
CA LYS A 122 20.30 -7.34 4.84
C LYS A 122 20.42 -8.44 3.79
N LEU A 123 19.47 -8.54 2.86
CA LEU A 123 19.48 -9.56 1.80
C LEU A 123 20.44 -9.18 0.66
N GLN A 124 20.51 -7.88 0.33
CA GLN A 124 21.45 -7.36 -0.65
C GLN A 124 22.90 -7.68 -0.24
N ASP A 125 23.24 -7.47 1.02
CA ASP A 125 24.57 -7.76 1.57
C ASP A 125 24.93 -9.26 1.58
N LYS A 126 23.95 -10.14 1.80
CA LYS A 126 24.20 -11.58 2.00
C LYS A 126 24.22 -12.40 0.72
N HIS A 127 23.41 -12.03 -0.27
CA HIS A 127 23.12 -12.92 -1.40
C HIS A 127 23.36 -12.32 -2.78
N ASN A 128 23.84 -11.06 -2.86
CA ASN A 128 23.96 -10.31 -4.12
C ASN A 128 22.67 -10.41 -4.97
N TYR A 129 21.53 -10.46 -4.27
CA TYR A 129 20.25 -10.86 -4.82
C TYR A 129 19.39 -9.61 -5.00
N TRP A 130 19.08 -9.29 -6.25
CA TRP A 130 18.08 -8.28 -6.59
C TRP A 130 16.69 -8.88 -6.39
N SER A 131 16.23 -8.80 -5.16
CA SER A 131 14.92 -9.27 -4.77
C SER A 131 13.85 -8.29 -5.26
N ASP A 132 12.82 -8.75 -5.96
CA ASP A 132 11.81 -7.89 -6.59
C ASP A 132 10.45 -7.93 -5.86
N TRP A 133 10.50 -7.96 -4.53
CA TRP A 133 9.34 -8.15 -3.66
C TRP A 133 8.97 -6.88 -2.87
N GLY A 134 7.66 -6.72 -2.66
CA GLY A 134 7.04 -5.79 -1.71
C GLY A 134 6.31 -6.54 -0.60
N LEU A 135 5.43 -5.86 0.12
CA LEU A 135 4.65 -6.43 1.20
C LEU A 135 3.39 -7.13 0.66
N CYS A 136 3.08 -8.29 1.22
CA CYS A 136 1.78 -8.94 1.01
C CYS A 136 0.73 -8.31 1.93
N LEU A 137 -0.38 -7.82 1.36
CA LEU A 137 -1.45 -7.18 2.13
C LEU A 137 -2.13 -8.16 3.12
N PHE A 138 -2.33 -9.43 2.74
CA PHE A 138 -2.84 -10.45 3.67
C PHE A 138 -1.93 -10.60 4.89
N CYS A 139 -0.62 -10.78 4.68
CA CYS A 139 0.33 -10.93 5.78
C CYS A 139 0.45 -9.65 6.60
N PHE A 140 0.49 -8.47 5.96
CA PHE A 140 0.48 -7.19 6.65
C PHE A 140 -0.71 -7.05 7.62
N SER A 141 -1.90 -7.49 7.18
CA SER A 141 -3.13 -7.41 7.97
C SER A 141 -3.14 -8.37 9.17
N HIS A 142 -2.40 -9.49 9.09
CA HIS A 142 -2.35 -10.52 10.13
C HIS A 142 -1.03 -10.54 10.91
N ALA A 143 -0.05 -9.70 10.54
CA ALA A 143 1.26 -9.65 11.15
C ALA A 143 1.18 -9.24 12.63
N THR A 144 1.78 -10.07 13.48
CA THR A 144 1.96 -9.81 14.93
C THR A 144 3.42 -9.54 15.28
N GLU A 145 4.37 -10.15 14.58
CA GLU A 145 5.81 -10.04 14.88
C GLU A 145 6.63 -9.39 13.75
N SER A 146 6.32 -9.70 12.50
CA SER A 146 7.04 -9.23 11.31
C SER A 146 6.09 -9.00 10.15
N PHE A 147 6.27 -7.89 9.43
CA PHE A 147 5.51 -7.56 8.23
C PHE A 147 6.04 -8.26 6.97
N THR A 148 7.29 -8.69 6.99
CA THR A 148 7.97 -9.28 5.81
C THR A 148 7.85 -10.80 5.75
N GLN A 149 7.56 -11.46 6.87
CA GLN A 149 7.34 -12.91 6.94
C GLN A 149 6.00 -13.33 6.36
N GLN A 150 5.95 -14.56 5.84
CA GLN A 150 4.71 -15.15 5.36
C GLN A 150 3.87 -15.65 6.55
N CYS A 151 2.66 -15.14 6.70
CA CYS A 151 1.69 -15.67 7.67
C CYS A 151 1.10 -17.01 7.19
N ALA A 152 0.72 -17.87 8.15
CA ALA A 152 -0.03 -19.09 7.87
C ALA A 152 -1.34 -18.77 7.11
N GLY A 153 -1.62 -19.50 6.04
CA GLY A 153 -2.80 -19.28 5.19
C GLY A 153 -2.62 -18.25 4.07
N CYS A 154 -1.45 -17.60 3.94
CA CYS A 154 -1.17 -16.74 2.80
C CYS A 154 -1.13 -17.53 1.48
N SER A 155 -1.95 -17.13 0.52
CA SER A 155 -2.05 -17.76 -0.82
C SER A 155 -1.01 -17.26 -1.83
N TYR A 156 -0.15 -16.31 -1.44
CA TYR A 156 0.83 -15.66 -2.33
C TYR A 156 2.28 -15.89 -1.86
N PRO A 157 2.79 -17.13 -1.91
CA PRO A 157 4.15 -17.46 -1.43
C PRO A 157 5.26 -16.82 -2.28
N ASP A 158 4.95 -16.38 -3.49
CA ASP A 158 5.80 -15.66 -4.44
C ASP A 158 6.05 -14.19 -4.06
N ARG A 159 5.22 -13.64 -3.17
CA ARG A 159 5.36 -12.26 -2.66
C ARG A 159 6.25 -12.15 -1.42
N HIS A 160 6.83 -13.26 -0.98
CA HIS A 160 7.68 -13.33 0.20
C HIS A 160 9.07 -13.81 -0.18
N ASP A 161 10.07 -13.36 0.58
CA ASP A 161 11.42 -13.91 0.49
C ASP A 161 11.38 -15.45 0.69
N PRO A 162 11.88 -16.25 -0.27
CA PRO A 162 11.93 -17.71 -0.13
C PRO A 162 12.62 -18.18 1.15
N TRP A 163 13.56 -17.38 1.68
CA TRP A 163 14.35 -17.68 2.86
C TRP A 163 13.68 -17.24 4.18
N SER A 164 12.62 -16.43 4.12
CA SER A 164 11.84 -16.04 5.30
C SER A 164 10.72 -17.02 5.64
N ARG A 165 10.55 -18.11 4.87
CA ARG A 165 9.52 -19.14 5.02
C ARG A 165 9.65 -20.04 6.25
N LEU A 166 10.70 -19.88 7.05
CA LEU A 166 11.02 -20.75 8.16
C LEU A 166 11.48 -19.96 9.38
N LYS A 167 10.54 -19.63 10.26
CA LYS A 167 10.73 -19.63 11.71
C LYS A 167 9.45 -20.08 12.39
#